data_AF-A0A7C2SL34-F1
#
_entry.id   AF-A0A7C2SL34-F1
#
_cell.length_a   1.000
_cell.length_b   1.000
_cell.length_c   1.000
_cell.angle_alpha   90.00
_cell.angle_beta   90.00
_cell.angle_gamma   90.00
#
_symmetry.space_group_name_H-M   'P 1'
#
loop_
_entity.id
_entity.type
_entity.pdbx_description
1 polymer ?
#
loop_
_entity_poly.entity_id
_entity_poly.type
_entity_poly.pdbx_seq_one_letter_code
_entity_poly.pdbx_strand_id
1 'polypeptide(L)' 'IVTFRELNKKEINDYVDTGSPMDKAGAYGIQDDFGAVFVSKINGCYYNVVGLPLSKLYASLLNII' A
#
# COMPACT_ATOMS: atom_id res chain seq x y z
N ILE A 1 -6.72 -2.52 -7.82
CA ILE A 1 -5.85 -1.60 -8.59
C ILE A 1 -5.50 -0.43 -7.69
N VAL A 2 -4.22 -0.07 -7.63
CA VAL A 2 -3.74 1.15 -6.98
C VAL A 2 -3.25 2.08 -8.08
N THR A 3 -3.67 3.34 -8.04
CA THR A 3 -3.25 4.39 -8.97
C THR A 3 -2.39 5.38 -8.21
N PHE A 4 -1.20 5.64 -8.72
CA PHE A 4 -0.31 6.66 -8.18
C PHE A 4 -0.63 8.00 -8.84
N ARG A 5 -0.41 9.10 -8.13
CA ARG A 5 -0.22 10.39 -8.78
C ARG A 5 1.16 10.41 -9.46
N GLU A 6 1.39 11.40 -10.31
CA GLU A 6 2.74 11.64 -10.80
C GLU A 6 3.67 12.03 -9.64
N LEU A 7 4.83 11.38 -9.59
CA LEU A 7 5.90 11.66 -8.65
C LEU A 7 7.07 12.24 -9.42
N ASN A 8 7.66 13.31 -8.90
CA ASN A 8 8.91 13.82 -9.46
C ASN A 8 10.12 13.01 -8.93
N LYS A 9 11.26 13.14 -9.61
CA LYS A 9 12.49 12.41 -9.24
C LYS A 9 12.95 12.69 -7.82
N LYS A 10 12.74 13.90 -7.30
CA LYS A 10 13.14 14.26 -5.95
C LYS A 10 12.31 13.48 -4.93
N GLU A 11 11.00 13.42 -5.09
CA GLU A 11 10.11 12.64 -4.20
C GLU A 11 10.48 11.16 -4.18
N ILE A 12 10.83 10.59 -5.34
CA ILE A 12 11.25 9.19 -5.45
C ILE A 12 12.57 8.97 -4.70
N ASN A 13 13.58 9.81 -4.97
CA ASN A 13 14.89 9.69 -4.34
C ASN A 13 14.80 9.89 -2.82
N ASP A 14 14.11 10.94 -2.38
CA ASP A 14 13.91 11.23 -0.96
C ASP A 14 13.27 10.02 -0.24
N TYR A 15 12.27 9.38 -0.87
CA TYR A 15 11.63 8.19 -0.28
C TYR A 15 12.55 6.97 -0.25
N VAL A 16 13.31 6.73 -1.32
CA VAL A 16 14.30 5.64 -1.37
C VAL A 16 15.37 5.82 -0.29
N ASP A 17 15.84 7.05 -0.07
CA ASP A 17 16.86 7.37 0.93
C ASP A 17 16.39 7.10 2.37
N THR A 18 15.08 7.05 2.62
CA THR A 18 14.55 6.65 3.94
C THR A 18 14.77 5.17 4.26
N GLY A 19 15.03 4.33 3.26
CA GLY A 19 15.06 2.86 3.40
C GLY A 19 13.69 2.20 3.60
N SER A 20 12.63 2.98 3.85
CA SER A 20 11.24 2.51 4.00
C SER A 20 10.75 1.60 2.86
N PRO A 21 11.06 1.83 1.57
CA PRO A 21 10.56 0.96 0.51
C PRO A 21 11.24 -0.42 0.40
N MET A 22 12.36 -0.64 1.11
CA MET A 22 13.27 -1.78 0.84
C MET A 22 12.69 -3.15 1.21
N ASP A 23 11.74 -3.19 2.14
CA ASP A 23 11.07 -4.43 2.59
C ASP A 23 9.69 -4.63 1.94
N LYS A 24 9.33 -3.81 0.95
CA LYS A 24 7.96 -3.77 0.40
C LYS A 24 7.91 -4.21 -1.05
N ALA A 25 6.99 -5.11 -1.34
CA ALA A 25 6.68 -5.48 -2.72
C ALA A 25 6.21 -4.23 -3.49
N GLY A 26 6.88 -3.92 -4.61
CA GLY A 26 6.60 -2.71 -5.38
C GLY A 26 7.21 -1.42 -4.82
N ALA A 27 8.13 -1.53 -3.84
CA ALA A 27 8.90 -0.41 -3.31
C ALA A 27 8.04 0.77 -2.78
N TYR A 28 6.90 0.45 -2.16
CA TYR A 28 6.11 1.43 -1.41
C TYR A 28 5.22 0.75 -0.37
N GLY A 29 4.91 1.48 0.71
CA GLY A 29 3.85 1.12 1.66
C GLY A 29 2.77 2.19 1.68
N ILE A 30 1.51 1.77 1.51
CA ILE A 30 0.38 2.70 1.48
C ILE A 30 0.07 3.35 2.84
N GLN A 31 0.60 2.77 3.91
CA GLN A 31 0.44 3.21 5.29
C GLN A 31 1.74 3.77 5.89
N ASP A 32 2.81 3.83 5.10
CA ASP A 32 4.10 4.34 5.53
C ASP A 32 4.12 5.87 5.45
N ASP A 33 5.08 6.47 6.16
CA ASP A 33 5.36 7.91 6.22
C ASP A 33 5.06 8.67 4.90
N PHE A 34 6.01 8.69 3.97
CA PHE A 34 5.86 9.41 2.70
C PHE A 34 5.19 8.56 1.62
N GLY A 35 5.18 7.23 1.76
CA GLY A 35 4.49 6.32 0.84
C GLY A 35 2.98 6.54 0.78
N ALA A 36 2.37 6.98 1.88
CA ALA A 36 0.93 7.24 1.97
C ALA A 36 0.44 8.36 1.02
N VAL A 37 1.31 9.30 0.63
CA VAL A 37 0.92 10.44 -0.22
C VAL A 37 1.07 10.18 -1.72
N PHE A 38 1.51 8.99 -2.13
CA PHE A 38 1.71 8.66 -3.55
C PHE A 38 0.45 8.13 -4.23
N VAL A 39 -0.48 7.56 -3.47
CA VAL A 39 -1.68 6.92 -4.01
C VAL A 39 -2.80 7.96 -4.19
N SER A 40 -3.24 8.15 -5.43
CA SER A 40 -4.36 9.04 -5.77
C SER A 40 -5.70 8.30 -5.76
N LYS A 41 -5.71 6.98 -6.00
CA LYS A 41 -6.93 6.18 -6.01
C LYS A 41 -6.66 4.71 -5.71
N ILE A 42 -7.58 4.08 -5.00
CA ILE A 42 -7.67 2.63 -4.85
C ILE A 42 -9.01 2.17 -5.45
N ASN A 43 -8.95 1.14 -6.28
CA ASN A 43 -10.13 0.37 -6.67
C ASN A 43 -9.96 -1.07 -6.16
N GLY A 44 -10.64 -1.38 -5.05
CA GLY A 44 -10.53 -2.66 -4.33
C GLY A 44 -10.47 -2.45 -2.82
N CYS A 45 -9.94 -3.47 -2.11
CA CYS A 45 -9.84 -3.45 -0.65
C CYS A 45 -8.52 -2.82 -0.18
N TYR A 46 -8.59 -1.73 0.58
CA TYR A 46 -7.43 -1.08 1.20
C TYR A 46 -6.61 -2.06 2.06
N TYR A 47 -7.27 -2.84 2.93
CA TYR A 47 -6.58 -3.79 3.81
C TYR A 47 -5.84 -4.88 3.04
N ASN A 48 -6.29 -5.23 1.82
CA ASN A 48 -5.55 -6.12 0.95
C ASN A 48 -4.23 -5.48 0.46
N VAL A 49 -4.23 -4.17 0.21
CA VAL A 49 -3.01 -3.43 -0.15
C VAL A 49 -2.06 -3.35 1.04
N VAL A 50 -2.58 -3.19 2.25
CA VAL A 50 -1.79 -3.27 3.50
C VAL A 50 -1.16 -4.66 3.70
N GLY A 51 -1.86 -5.73 3.29
CA GLY A 51 -1.34 -7.10 3.30
C GLY A 51 -2.31 -8.17 3.79
N LEU A 52 -3.49 -7.80 4.31
CA LEU A 52 -4.49 -8.76 4.78
C LEU A 52 -5.92 -8.27 4.49
N PRO A 53 -6.71 -8.94 3.62
CA PRO A 53 -8.05 -8.49 3.26
C PRO A 53 -9.08 -8.79 4.37
N LEU A 54 -9.12 -7.94 5.40
CA LEU A 54 -9.89 -8.18 6.65
C LEU A 54 -11.36 -8.58 6.42
N SER A 55 -12.09 -7.86 5.58
CA SER A 55 -13.51 -8.16 5.31
C SER A 55 -13.68 -9.55 4.67
N LYS A 56 -12.81 -9.91 3.73
CA LYS A 56 -12.84 -11.23 3.07
C LYS A 56 -12.41 -12.33 4.04
N LEU A 57 -11.41 -12.08 4.88
CA LEU A 57 -10.96 -13.00 5.90
C LEU A 57 -12.07 -13.29 6.91
N TYR A 58 -12.70 -12.24 7.45
CA TYR A 58 -13.79 -12.37 8.41
C TYR A 58 -14.96 -13.16 7.82
N ALA A 59 -15.39 -12.84 6.60
CA ALA A 59 -16.43 -13.59 5.91
C ALA A 59 -16.06 -15.06 5.69
N SER A 60 -14.77 -15.37 5.47
CA SER A 60 -14.30 -16.75 5.33
C SER A 60 -14.32 -17.50 6.67
N LEU A 61 -13.94 -16.85 7.76
CA LEU A 61 -13.94 -17.44 9.11
C LEU A 61 -15.35 -17.80 9.59
N LEU A 62 -16.37 -17.02 9.23
CA LEU A 62 -17.78 -17.35 9.51
C LEU A 62 -18.26 -18.66 8.86
N ASN A 63 -17.56 -19.16 7.84
CA ASN A 63 -17.91 -20.42 7.17
C ASN A 63 -17.08 -21.62 7.66
N ILE A 64 -16.14 -21.39 8.59
CA ILE A 64 -15.25 -22.42 9.14
C ILE A 64 -15.62 -22.76 10.59
N ILE A 65 -16.26 -21.82 11.30
CA ILE A 65 -16.83 -21.98 12.64
C ILE A 65 -18.27 -22.46 12.52
#